data_AF-A0A4Y6RDM9-F1
#
_entry.id   AF-A0A4Y6RDM9-F1
#
_cell.length_a   1.000
_cell.length_b   1.000
_cell.length_c   1.000
_cell.angle_alpha   90.00
_cell.angle_beta   90.00
_cell.angle_gamma   90.00
#
_symmetry.space_group_name_H-M   'P 1'
#
loop_
_entity.id
_entity.type
_entity.pdbx_description
1 polymer ?
#
loop_
_entity_poly.entity_id
_entity_poly.type
_entity_poly.pdbx_seq_one_letter_code
_entity_poly.pdbx_strand_id
1 'polypeptide(L)'
;MANDRPSPMFPSPQGQQPELLLSAVLHLMSHYHAGSPCEKLAGVIERHLQVLSSSPGLGPVLQATCQQLSQQWATLVALHRPAPPKTTLFERLARLLSARRPASPLPQ
;
A
#
# COMPACT_ATOMS: atom_id res chain seq x y z
N MET A 1 11.99 -52.23 -21.95
CA MET A 1 11.49 -51.46 -20.80
C MET A 1 11.65 -49.98 -21.13
N ALA A 2 10.58 -49.34 -21.61
CA ALA A 2 10.58 -47.91 -21.95
C ALA A 2 10.16 -47.12 -20.71
N ASN A 3 10.97 -46.14 -20.34
CA ASN A 3 10.83 -45.34 -19.14
C ASN A 3 9.66 -44.35 -19.32
N ASP A 4 8.48 -44.70 -18.82
CA ASP A 4 7.34 -43.79 -18.65
C ASP A 4 7.66 -42.86 -17.49
N ARG A 5 8.25 -41.70 -17.79
CA ARG A 5 8.51 -40.66 -16.80
C ARG A 5 7.27 -39.78 -16.74
N PRO A 6 6.45 -39.83 -15.66
CA PRO A 6 5.28 -38.98 -15.55
C PRO A 6 5.74 -37.52 -15.52
N SER A 7 5.32 -36.75 -16.53
CA SER A 7 5.44 -35.30 -16.54
C SER A 7 4.82 -34.76 -15.24
N PRO A 8 5.53 -33.92 -14.46
CA PRO A 8 4.91 -33.30 -13.31
C PRO A 8 3.79 -32.39 -13.83
N MET A 9 2.54 -32.77 -13.58
CA MET A 9 1.32 -32.05 -13.97
C MET A 9 1.11 -30.76 -13.17
N PHE A 10 2.05 -30.41 -12.30
CA PHE A 10 2.04 -29.17 -11.54
C PHE A 10 3.10 -28.22 -12.11
N PRO A 11 2.71 -27.02 -12.59
CA PRO A 11 3.68 -26.04 -13.02
C PRO A 11 4.56 -25.66 -11.83
N SER A 12 5.87 -25.65 -12.04
CA SER A 12 6.88 -25.25 -11.05
C SER A 12 6.52 -23.92 -10.38
N PRO A 13 6.72 -23.75 -9.06
CA PRO A 13 6.45 -22.51 -8.34
C PRO A 13 7.50 -21.40 -8.59
N GLN A 14 8.09 -21.35 -9.79
CA GLN A 14 9.21 -20.45 -10.10
C GLN A 14 8.82 -19.10 -10.74
N GLY A 15 7.53 -18.79 -10.80
CA GLY A 15 7.07 -17.46 -11.18
C GLY A 15 5.92 -17.08 -10.26
N GLN A 16 6.10 -16.01 -9.49
CA GLN A 16 5.01 -15.32 -8.79
C GLN A 16 3.85 -15.17 -9.77
N GLN A 17 2.82 -16.02 -9.72
CA GLN A 17 1.81 -16.04 -10.77
C GLN A 17 1.00 -14.74 -10.67
N PRO A 18 1.11 -13.84 -11.66
CA PRO A 18 0.43 -12.56 -11.59
C PRO A 18 -1.09 -12.75 -11.54
N GLU A 19 -1.61 -13.83 -12.12
CA GLU A 19 -3.02 -14.23 -12.08
C GLU A 19 -3.52 -14.55 -10.66
N LEU A 20 -2.71 -15.23 -9.84
CA LEU A 20 -3.07 -15.52 -8.44
C LEU A 20 -3.06 -14.25 -7.60
N LEU A 21 -2.09 -13.37 -7.83
CA LEU A 21 -2.05 -12.06 -7.16
C LEU A 21 -3.22 -11.16 -7.59
N LEU A 22 -3.57 -11.15 -8.88
CA LEU A 22 -4.72 -10.43 -9.40
C LEU A 22 -6.03 -10.92 -8.77
N SER A 23 -6.24 -12.23 -8.72
CA SER A 23 -7.44 -12.79 -8.10
C SER A 23 -7.51 -12.49 -6.59
N ALA A 24 -6.38 -12.52 -5.87
CA ALA A 24 -6.31 -12.11 -4.48
C ALA A 24 -6.65 -10.62 -4.27
N VAL A 25 -6.12 -9.73 -5.13
CA VAL A 25 -6.42 -8.29 -5.07
C VAL A 25 -7.90 -8.02 -5.35
N LEU A 26 -8.47 -8.64 -6.38
CA LEU A 26 -9.90 -8.52 -6.69
C LEU A 26 -10.77 -9.04 -5.54
N HIS A 27 -10.36 -10.13 -4.90
CA HIS A 27 -11.05 -10.63 -3.71
C HIS A 27 -10.99 -9.63 -2.54
N LEU A 28 -9.83 -9.01 -2.31
CA LEU A 28 -9.67 -7.96 -1.30
C LEU A 28 -10.54 -6.73 -1.62
N MET A 29 -10.62 -6.33 -2.89
CA MET A 29 -11.48 -5.23 -3.34
C MET A 29 -12.96 -5.54 -3.11
N SER A 30 -13.41 -6.77 -3.41
CA SER A 30 -14.78 -7.21 -3.12
C SER A 30 -15.05 -7.25 -1.62
N HIS A 31 -14.09 -7.74 -0.81
CA HIS A 31 -14.21 -7.74 0.65
C HIS A 31 -14.31 -6.32 1.23
N TYR A 32 -13.55 -5.37 0.67
CA TYR A 32 -13.63 -3.96 1.05
C TYR A 32 -15.02 -3.36 0.83
N HIS A 33 -15.68 -3.71 -0.29
CA HIS A 33 -17.01 -3.21 -0.63
C HIS A 33 -18.14 -3.96 0.07
N ALA A 34 -17.97 -5.25 0.36
CA ALA A 34 -18.97 -6.08 1.03
C ALA A 34 -18.96 -5.95 2.57
N GLY A 35 -17.83 -5.51 3.15
CA GLY A 35 -17.64 -5.35 4.58
C GLY A 35 -17.58 -3.89 5.03
N SER A 36 -16.98 -3.67 6.20
CA SER A 36 -16.65 -2.33 6.68
C SER A 36 -15.37 -1.83 6.00
N PRO A 37 -15.39 -0.64 5.37
CA PRO A 37 -14.22 -0.09 4.69
C PRO A 37 -13.11 0.21 5.70
N CYS A 38 -12.12 -0.68 5.76
CA CYS A 38 -10.93 -0.49 6.58
C CYS A 38 -9.90 0.37 5.82
N GLU A 39 -9.54 1.52 6.37
CA GLU A 39 -8.61 2.48 5.76
C GLU A 39 -7.25 1.88 5.42
N LYS A 40 -6.76 0.98 6.30
CA LYS A 40 -5.51 0.24 6.09
C LYS A 40 -5.58 -0.71 4.89
N LEU A 41 -6.76 -1.28 4.63
CA LEU A 41 -6.96 -2.24 3.55
C LEU A 41 -6.93 -1.54 2.19
N ALA A 42 -7.47 -0.32 2.09
CA ALA A 42 -7.37 0.49 0.88
C ALA A 42 -5.90 0.76 0.49
N GLY A 43 -5.03 1.03 1.46
CA GLY A 43 -3.58 1.22 1.21
C GLY A 43 -2.87 -0.05 0.76
N VAL A 44 -3.27 -1.21 1.29
CA VAL A 44 -2.74 -2.52 0.86
C VAL A 44 -3.14 -2.81 -0.58
N ILE A 45 -4.41 -2.57 -0.94
CA ILE A 45 -4.91 -2.77 -2.31
C ILE A 45 -4.15 -1.88 -3.31
N GLU A 46 -3.98 -0.59 -3.00
CA GLU A 46 -3.23 0.36 -3.83
C GLU A 46 -1.81 -0.13 -4.10
N ARG A 47 -1.08 -0.55 -3.06
CA ARG A 47 0.30 -0.99 -3.19
C ARG A 47 0.43 -2.27 -4.03
N HIS A 48 -0.47 -3.23 -3.85
CA HIS A 48 -0.47 -4.46 -4.65
C HIS A 48 -0.77 -4.19 -6.12
N LEU A 49 -1.72 -3.31 -6.43
CA LEU A 49 -2.02 -2.89 -7.80
C LEU A 49 -0.84 -2.17 -8.44
N GLN A 50 -0.15 -1.32 -7.68
CA GLN A 50 1.04 -0.61 -8.17
C GLN A 50 2.17 -1.59 -8.55
N VAL A 51 2.45 -2.57 -7.69
CA VAL A 51 3.46 -3.61 -7.98
C VAL A 51 3.06 -4.45 -9.19
N LEU A 52 1.79 -4.83 -9.31
CA LEU A 52 1.27 -5.60 -10.45
C LEU A 52 1.38 -4.83 -11.77
N SER A 53 1.11 -3.51 -11.75
CA SER A 53 1.23 -2.66 -12.95
C SER A 53 2.65 -2.61 -13.51
N SER A 54 3.67 -2.79 -12.65
CA SER A 54 5.09 -2.79 -13.03
C SER A 54 5.65 -4.20 -13.27
N SER A 55 4.81 -5.25 -13.20
CA SER A 55 5.24 -6.64 -13.38
C SER A 55 5.40 -6.98 -14.88
N PRO A 56 6.59 -7.40 -15.34
CA PRO A 56 6.85 -7.69 -16.75
C PRO A 56 6.16 -8.97 -17.27
N GLY A 57 5.51 -9.74 -16.40
CA GLY A 57 4.77 -10.95 -16.78
C GLY A 57 3.29 -10.72 -17.12
N LEU A 58 2.80 -9.48 -17.02
CA LEU A 58 1.41 -9.12 -17.28
C LEU A 58 1.24 -8.52 -18.68
N GLY A 59 0.16 -8.88 -19.37
CA GLY A 59 -0.18 -8.28 -20.66
C GLY A 59 -0.36 -6.76 -20.54
N PRO A 60 -0.03 -5.98 -21.59
CA PRO A 60 0.01 -4.51 -21.52
C PRO A 60 -1.34 -3.89 -21.13
N VAL A 61 -2.46 -4.52 -21.53
CA VAL A 61 -3.81 -4.09 -21.15
C VAL A 61 -4.04 -4.24 -19.64
N LEU A 62 -3.60 -5.36 -19.06
CA LEU A 62 -3.77 -5.61 -17.63
C LEU A 62 -2.83 -4.72 -16.80
N GLN A 63 -1.61 -4.46 -17.28
CA GLN A 63 -0.72 -3.48 -16.64
C GLN A 63 -1.36 -2.09 -16.59
N ALA A 64 -1.89 -1.60 -17.72
CA ALA A 64 -2.59 -0.32 -17.79
C ALA A 64 -3.81 -0.28 -16.88
N THR A 65 -4.58 -1.38 -16.82
CA THR A 65 -5.75 -1.50 -15.95
C THR A 65 -5.35 -1.49 -14.48
N CYS A 66 -4.30 -2.22 -14.09
CA CYS A 66 -3.76 -2.22 -12.72
C CYS A 66 -3.25 -0.83 -12.32
N GLN A 67 -2.61 -0.12 -13.25
CA GLN A 67 -2.13 1.23 -13.03
C GLN A 67 -3.30 2.20 -12.80
N GLN A 68 -4.33 2.14 -13.64
CA GLN A 68 -5.54 2.97 -13.48
C GLN A 68 -6.25 2.67 -12.15
N LEU A 69 -6.41 1.39 -11.80
CA LEU A 69 -6.98 0.99 -10.53
C LEU A 69 -6.14 1.51 -9.36
N SER A 70 -4.81 1.36 -9.39
CA SER A 70 -3.91 1.90 -8.36
C SER A 70 -4.15 3.39 -8.11
N GLN A 71 -4.34 4.20 -9.17
CA GLN A 71 -4.66 5.62 -9.04
C GLN A 71 -6.02 5.86 -8.37
N GLN A 72 -7.05 5.10 -8.74
CA GLN A 72 -8.38 5.20 -8.13
C GLN A 72 -8.35 4.84 -6.63
N TRP A 73 -7.53 3.86 -6.24
CA TRP A 73 -7.36 3.53 -4.83
C TRP A 73 -6.48 4.55 -4.09
N ALA A 74 -5.49 5.14 -4.76
CA ALA A 74 -4.65 6.19 -4.17
C ALA A 74 -5.48 7.43 -3.76
N THR A 75 -6.51 7.80 -4.53
CA THR A 75 -7.42 8.90 -4.14
C THR A 75 -8.25 8.53 -2.92
N LEU A 76 -8.76 7.30 -2.85
CA LEU A 76 -9.47 6.79 -1.66
C LEU A 76 -8.57 6.76 -0.42
N VAL A 77 -7.33 6.27 -0.55
CA VAL A 77 -6.36 6.25 0.54
C VAL A 77 -6.00 7.67 0.99
N ALA A 78 -5.90 8.62 0.06
CA ALA A 78 -5.66 10.03 0.39
C ALA A 78 -6.83 10.66 1.14
N LEU A 79 -8.07 10.31 0.80
CA LEU A 79 -9.26 10.76 1.54
C LEU A 79 -9.33 10.19 2.96
N HIS A 80 -8.90 8.93 3.12
CA HIS A 80 -8.89 8.24 4.41
C HIS A 80 -7.64 8.51 5.24
N ARG A 81 -6.59 9.13 4.67
CA ARG A 81 -5.39 9.47 5.45
C ARG A 81 -5.78 10.51 6.49
N PRO A 82 -5.71 10.22 7.79
CA PRO A 82 -5.98 11.23 8.80
C PRO A 82 -5.03 12.39 8.55
N ALA A 83 -5.60 13.60 8.42
CA ALA A 83 -4.81 14.81 8.26
C ALA A 83 -3.73 14.81 9.35
N PRO A 84 -2.45 15.11 8.99
CA PRO A 84 -1.39 15.15 9.98
C PRO A 84 -1.87 16.04 11.14
N PRO A 85 -1.64 15.63 12.41
CA PRO A 85 -2.10 16.40 13.55
C PRO A 85 -1.62 17.82 13.31
N LYS A 86 -2.57 18.75 13.21
CA LYS A 86 -2.30 20.16 13.02
C LYS A 86 -1.48 20.56 14.24
N THR A 87 -0.16 20.51 14.13
CA THR A 87 0.74 21.09 15.12
C THR A 87 0.34 22.55 15.13
N THR A 88 -0.45 22.90 16.13
CA THR A 88 -1.07 24.20 16.21
C THR A 88 0.07 25.21 16.20
N LEU A 89 -0.11 26.34 15.52
CA LEU A 89 0.89 27.42 15.54
C LEU A 89 1.32 27.76 16.99
N PHE A 90 0.44 27.48 17.94
CA PHE A 90 0.65 27.50 19.39
C PHE A 90 1.80 26.58 19.88
N GLU A 91 1.91 25.33 19.42
CA GLU A 91 3.03 24.45 19.76
C GLU A 91 4.37 24.96 19.20
N ARG A 92 4.33 25.56 18.01
CA ARG A 92 5.53 26.15 17.38
C ARG A 92 5.96 27.42 18.12
N LEU A 93 5.01 28.23 18.58
CA LEU A 93 5.22 29.39 19.45
C LEU A 93 5.74 28.98 20.84
N ALA A 94 5.15 27.95 21.45
CA ALA A 94 5.59 27.43 22.75
C ALA A 94 7.04 26.96 22.72
N ARG A 95 7.47 26.29 21.64
CA ARG A 95 8.88 25.90 21.44
C ARG A 95 9.82 27.08 21.29
N LEU A 96 9.43 28.12 20.54
CA LEU A 96 10.24 29.33 20.38
C LEU A 96 10.36 30.12 21.69
N LEU A 97 9.29 30.16 22.49
CA LEU A 97 9.29 30.82 23.80
C LEU A 97 10.09 30.02 24.84
N SER A 98 10.03 28.68 24.82
CA SER A 98 10.87 27.82 25.65
C SER A 98 12.35 27.93 25.30
N ALA A 99 12.68 28.03 24.01
CA ALA A 99 14.06 28.30 23.55
C ALA A 99 14.56 29.71 23.94
N ARG A 100 13.67 30.61 24.33
CA ARG A 100 13.97 31.97 24.80
C ARG A 100 14.06 32.11 26.32
N ARG A 101 13.98 31.01 27.10
CA ARG A 101 14.32 31.04 28.53
C ARG A 101 15.82 30.80 28.70
N PRO A 102 16.67 31.84 28.86
CA PRO A 102 18.01 31.64 29.36
C PRO A 102 17.90 31.08 30.78
N ALA A 103 18.62 29.99 31.05
CA ALA A 103 18.86 29.53 32.40
C ALA A 103 19.53 30.68 33.18
N SER A 104 18.83 31.25 34.17
CA SER A 104 19.49 32.10 35.15
C SER A 104 20.51 31.26 35.92
N PRO A 105 21.80 31.65 35.95
CA PRO A 105 22.73 31.03 36.87
C PRO A 105 22.37 31.48 38.30
N LEU A 106 22.37 30.49 39.18
CA LEU A 106 22.16 30.58 40.62
C LEU A 106 23.17 31.55 41.26
N PRO A 107 22.77 32.52 42.11
CA PRO A 107 23.72 33.22 42.97
C PRO A 107 23.93 32.43 44.27
N GLN A 108 25.21 32.28 44.62
CA GLN A 108 25.72 31.89 45.95
C GLN A 108 25.44 32.98 46.98
#